data_AF-A0A8K1FSL3-F1
#
_entry.id   AF-A0A8K1FSL3-F1
#
_cell.length_a   1.000
_cell.length_b   1.000
_cell.length_c   1.000
_cell.angle_alpha   90.00
_cell.angle_beta   90.00
_cell.angle_gamma   90.00
#
_symmetry.space_group_name_H-M   'P 1'
#
loop_
_entity.id
_entity.type
_entity.pdbx_description
1 polymer ?
#
loop_
_entity_poly.entity_id
_entity_poly.type
_entity_poly.pdbx_seq_one_letter_code
_entity_poly.pdbx_strand_id
1 'polypeptide(L)'
;MTRNFRTTYYKTLGVPVVQHVVDVEASYHALFDESVVNLEQLRKLALEVGIPSVYRPLAWKLLCGVLPSQQSLWEFAEQERQHMYEDVVDAAAVLQLPERVEITVGHGTDEEMVHEEAASSQQAMIELYVTYRYEIHRQKRLRLVKDLDALKRVVVVLQAVLEANEMEQFWCLVRIVDLLDETVDVVDHAALFLDSTYEISAVQLEGHFIRALDHHKSAHRP
;
A
#
# COMPACT_ATOMS: atom_id res chain seq x y z
N MET A 1 -33.01 15.60 3.96
CA MET A 1 -31.82 16.43 4.22
C MET A 1 -31.84 16.92 5.66
N THR A 2 -31.21 16.17 6.57
CA THR A 2 -31.15 16.45 8.01
C THR A 2 -30.16 17.59 8.27
N ARG A 3 -30.71 18.80 8.41
CA ARG A 3 -29.95 19.98 8.80
C ARG A 3 -29.41 19.76 10.21
N ASN A 4 -28.10 19.66 10.34
CA ASN A 4 -27.42 19.28 11.58
C ASN A 4 -27.74 20.33 12.69
N PHE A 5 -28.61 19.96 13.64
CA PHE A 5 -29.12 20.86 14.68
C PHE A 5 -27.99 21.44 15.55
N ARG A 6 -26.91 20.67 15.73
CA ARG A 6 -25.74 21.06 16.53
C ARG A 6 -25.05 22.30 15.98
N THR A 7 -24.81 22.38 14.67
CA THR A 7 -24.15 23.55 14.06
C THR A 7 -24.99 24.82 14.19
N THR A 8 -26.31 24.70 14.15
CA THR A 8 -27.22 25.85 14.36
C THR A 8 -27.17 26.33 15.81
N TYR A 9 -27.17 25.40 16.78
CA TYR A 9 -27.10 25.69 18.21
C TYR A 9 -25.80 26.39 18.63
N TYR A 10 -24.64 25.91 18.15
CA TYR A 10 -23.35 26.54 18.48
C TYR A 10 -23.21 27.93 17.84
N LYS A 11 -23.77 28.14 16.63
CA LYS A 11 -23.79 29.45 15.97
C LYS A 11 -24.62 30.47 16.74
N THR A 12 -25.74 30.06 17.34
CA THR A 12 -26.56 30.95 18.18
C THR A 12 -25.90 31.32 19.51
N LEU A 13 -24.93 30.54 19.99
CA LEU A 13 -24.21 30.82 21.24
C LEU A 13 -22.95 31.69 21.06
N GLY A 14 -22.66 32.15 19.83
CA GLY A 14 -21.46 32.95 19.55
C GLY A 14 -20.15 32.20 19.73
N VAL A 15 -20.19 30.88 19.95
CA VAL A 15 -19.03 30.01 19.91
C VAL A 15 -18.61 29.93 18.45
N PRO A 16 -17.34 30.23 18.08
CA PRO A 16 -16.87 30.03 16.72
C PRO A 16 -17.09 28.57 16.38
N VAL A 17 -18.09 28.31 15.52
CA VAL A 17 -18.38 26.98 15.03
C VAL A 17 -17.14 26.58 14.25
N VAL A 18 -16.37 25.66 14.82
CA VAL A 18 -15.25 25.03 14.17
C VAL A 18 -15.81 24.38 12.89
N GLN A 19 -15.70 25.08 11.76
CA GLN A 19 -15.95 24.55 10.42
C GLN A 19 -15.00 23.37 10.09
N HIS A 20 -14.04 23.07 10.98
CA HIS A 20 -13.06 21.99 10.89
C HIS A 20 -13.54 20.62 11.37
N VAL A 21 -14.84 20.38 11.53
CA VAL A 21 -15.33 19.00 11.34
C VAL A 21 -15.61 18.86 9.85
N VAL A 22 -14.52 18.89 9.08
CA VAL A 22 -14.53 18.44 7.69
C VAL A 22 -14.93 16.98 7.79
N ASP A 23 -16.09 16.65 7.23
CA ASP A 23 -16.49 15.27 7.10
C ASP A 23 -15.45 14.57 6.21
N VAL A 24 -14.59 13.79 6.85
CA VAL A 24 -13.41 13.18 6.23
C VAL A 24 -13.88 12.28 5.10
N GLU A 25 -14.90 11.46 5.34
CA GLU A 25 -15.45 10.55 4.33
C GLU A 25 -16.07 11.33 3.17
N ALA A 26 -16.80 12.41 3.43
CA ALA A 26 -17.33 13.26 2.37
C ALA A 26 -16.24 13.92 1.52
N SER A 27 -15.09 14.23 2.12
CA SER A 27 -13.96 14.85 1.42
C SER A 27 -13.25 13.87 0.49
N TYR A 28 -13.05 12.63 0.95
CA TYR A 28 -12.55 11.55 0.09
C TYR A 28 -13.56 11.19 -1.00
N HIS A 29 -14.86 11.11 -0.67
CA HIS A 29 -15.91 10.86 -1.65
C HIS A 29 -15.88 11.91 -2.76
N ALA A 30 -15.87 13.20 -2.41
CA ALA A 30 -15.84 14.28 -3.39
C ALA A 30 -14.59 14.20 -4.29
N LEU A 31 -13.43 13.88 -3.70
CA LEU A 31 -12.18 13.73 -4.44
C LEU A 31 -12.18 12.56 -5.42
N PHE A 32 -12.81 11.43 -5.05
CA PHE A 32 -12.93 10.25 -5.91
C PHE A 32 -14.14 10.27 -6.85
N ASP A 33 -15.05 11.24 -6.75
CA ASP A 33 -16.14 11.43 -7.71
C ASP A 33 -15.67 12.25 -8.94
N GLU A 34 -14.49 12.87 -8.86
CA GLU A 34 -13.89 13.61 -9.98
C GLU A 34 -13.34 12.68 -11.07
N SER A 35 -13.64 12.97 -12.34
CA SER A 35 -13.12 12.20 -13.50
C SER A 35 -11.59 12.09 -13.56
N VAL A 36 -10.89 13.06 -12.98
CA VAL A 36 -9.43 13.08 -12.83
C VAL A 36 -9.14 13.35 -11.36
N VAL A 37 -8.65 12.34 -10.64
CA VAL A 37 -8.37 12.45 -9.21
C VAL A 37 -7.13 13.31 -8.99
N ASN A 38 -7.26 14.36 -8.19
CA ASN A 38 -6.15 15.21 -7.82
C ASN A 38 -5.23 14.52 -6.80
N LEU A 39 -4.16 13.88 -7.28
CA LEU A 39 -3.19 13.16 -6.44
C LEU A 39 -2.45 14.05 -5.43
N GLU A 40 -2.31 15.36 -5.70
CA GLU A 40 -1.71 16.28 -4.72
C GLU A 40 -2.65 16.53 -3.54
N GLN A 41 -3.94 16.72 -3.84
CA GLN A 41 -4.96 16.88 -2.82
C GLN A 41 -5.16 15.58 -2.04
N LEU A 42 -5.14 14.42 -2.70
CA LEU A 42 -5.18 13.11 -2.06
C LEU A 42 -4.04 12.96 -1.04
N ARG A 43 -2.80 13.26 -1.45
CA ARG A 43 -1.63 13.16 -0.57
C ARG A 43 -1.73 14.09 0.63
N LYS A 44 -2.12 15.36 0.41
CA LYS A 44 -2.29 16.33 1.51
C LYS A 44 -3.36 15.88 2.50
N LEU A 45 -4.53 15.46 1.99
CA LEU A 45 -5.62 14.97 2.82
C LEU A 45 -5.17 13.75 3.64
N ALA A 46 -4.46 12.82 3.01
CA ALA A 46 -3.93 11.63 3.69
C ALA A 46 -2.89 11.97 4.77
N LEU A 47 -2.06 13.00 4.58
CA LEU A 47 -1.12 13.48 5.61
C LEU A 47 -1.82 14.17 6.78
N GLU A 48 -2.86 14.96 6.49
CA GLU A 48 -3.52 15.81 7.50
C GLU A 48 -4.51 15.05 8.37
N VAL A 49 -5.30 14.14 7.78
CA VAL A 49 -6.41 13.48 8.48
C VAL A 49 -6.39 11.95 8.39
N GLY A 50 -5.46 11.37 7.61
CA GLY A 50 -5.39 9.92 7.37
C GLY A 50 -6.48 9.41 6.41
N ILE A 51 -6.30 8.19 5.90
CA ILE A 51 -7.22 7.61 4.92
C ILE A 51 -8.27 6.72 5.62
N PRO A 52 -9.58 6.95 5.43
CA PRO A 52 -10.61 6.04 5.92
C PRO A 52 -10.48 4.65 5.31
N SER A 53 -10.82 3.60 6.06
CA SER A 53 -10.65 2.20 5.63
C SER A 53 -11.30 1.90 4.28
N VAL A 54 -12.50 2.42 4.05
CA VAL A 54 -13.28 2.22 2.80
C VAL A 54 -12.56 2.75 1.56
N TYR A 55 -11.74 3.80 1.73
CA TYR A 55 -11.01 4.43 0.64
C TYR A 55 -9.55 3.98 0.53
N ARG A 56 -9.05 3.24 1.53
CA ARG A 56 -7.65 2.85 1.62
C ARG A 56 -7.17 2.05 0.39
N PRO A 57 -7.90 1.04 -0.11
CA PRO A 57 -7.46 0.28 -1.28
C PRO A 57 -7.26 1.18 -2.50
N LEU A 58 -8.27 2.00 -2.84
CA LEU A 58 -8.21 2.89 -4.00
C LEU A 58 -7.13 3.97 -3.84
N ALA A 59 -7.04 4.59 -2.67
CA ALA A 59 -6.05 5.61 -2.40
C ALA A 59 -4.62 5.07 -2.53
N TRP A 60 -4.35 3.87 -2.01
CA TRP A 60 -3.04 3.24 -2.10
C TRP A 60 -2.69 2.89 -3.54
N LYS A 61 -3.62 2.33 -4.33
CA LYS A 61 -3.41 2.08 -5.76
C LYS A 61 -3.03 3.35 -6.54
N LEU A 62 -3.72 4.45 -6.28
CA LEU A 62 -3.46 5.74 -6.92
C LEU A 62 -2.13 6.35 -6.47
N LEU A 63 -1.85 6.33 -5.17
CA LEU A 63 -0.60 6.88 -4.60
C LEU A 63 0.63 6.05 -5.00
N CYS A 64 0.47 4.74 -5.17
CA CYS A 64 1.51 3.85 -5.70
C CYS A 64 1.66 3.95 -7.23
N GLY A 65 0.74 4.62 -7.93
CA GLY A 65 0.75 4.68 -9.39
C GLY A 65 0.44 3.35 -10.08
N VAL A 66 -0.22 2.43 -9.37
CA VAL A 66 -0.84 1.24 -9.97
C VAL A 66 -1.97 1.68 -10.88
N LEU A 67 -2.80 2.60 -10.39
CA LEU A 67 -3.85 3.28 -11.16
C LEU A 67 -3.42 4.69 -11.57
N PRO A 68 -3.75 5.13 -12.80
CA PRO A 68 -3.59 6.52 -13.20
C PRO A 68 -4.60 7.44 -12.52
N SER A 69 -4.37 8.75 -12.52
CA SER A 69 -5.32 9.73 -11.95
C SER A 69 -6.63 9.82 -12.73
N GLN A 70 -6.62 9.52 -14.03
CA GLN A 70 -7.81 9.58 -14.88
C GLN A 70 -8.62 8.28 -14.77
N GLN A 71 -9.86 8.40 -14.29
CA GLN A 71 -10.70 7.23 -13.98
C GLN A 71 -11.07 6.40 -15.21
N SER A 72 -11.28 7.05 -16.34
CA SER A 72 -11.64 6.37 -17.60
C SER A 72 -10.54 5.42 -18.11
N LEU A 73 -9.34 5.47 -17.52
CA LEU A 73 -8.21 4.61 -17.88
C LEU A 73 -7.96 3.50 -16.85
N TRP A 74 -8.73 3.41 -15.77
CA TRP A 74 -8.48 2.45 -14.70
C TRP A 74 -8.58 1.01 -15.17
N GLU A 75 -9.66 0.66 -15.87
CA GLU A 75 -9.84 -0.70 -16.38
C GLU A 75 -8.69 -1.12 -17.32
N PHE A 76 -8.29 -0.24 -18.23
CA PHE A 76 -7.16 -0.48 -19.12
C PHE A 76 -5.85 -0.65 -18.33
N ALA A 77 -5.60 0.22 -17.35
CA ALA A 77 -4.40 0.14 -16.53
C ALA A 77 -4.37 -1.14 -15.69
N GLU A 78 -5.49 -1.57 -15.12
CA GLU A 78 -5.57 -2.83 -14.37
C GLU A 78 -5.28 -4.04 -15.25
N GLN A 79 -5.83 -4.08 -16.47
CA GLN A 79 -5.55 -5.14 -17.44
C GLN A 79 -4.07 -5.18 -17.83
N GLU A 80 -3.47 -4.04 -18.16
CA GLU A 80 -2.04 -3.99 -18.49
C GLU A 80 -1.16 -4.40 -17.31
N ARG A 81 -1.50 -3.96 -16.09
CA ARG A 81 -0.78 -4.37 -14.86
C ARG A 81 -0.92 -5.85 -14.56
N GLN A 82 -2.06 -6.44 -14.89
CA GLN A 82 -2.29 -7.88 -14.79
C GLN A 82 -1.39 -8.65 -15.75
N HIS A 83 -1.33 -8.26 -17.02
CA HIS A 83 -0.44 -8.91 -17.99
C HIS A 83 1.03 -8.78 -17.58
N MET A 84 1.46 -7.59 -17.14
CA MET A 84 2.83 -7.39 -16.66
C MET A 84 3.15 -8.24 -15.43
N TYR A 85 2.18 -8.45 -14.54
CA TYR A 85 2.35 -9.29 -13.36
C TYR A 85 2.51 -10.76 -13.76
N GLU A 86 1.66 -11.24 -14.68
CA GLU A 86 1.75 -12.60 -15.23
C GLU A 86 3.12 -12.85 -15.90
N ASP A 87 3.61 -11.90 -16.71
CA ASP A 87 4.94 -11.97 -17.31
C ASP A 87 6.05 -12.10 -16.25
N VAL A 88 5.93 -11.40 -15.12
CA VAL A 88 6.89 -11.47 -14.02
C VAL A 88 6.82 -12.81 -13.30
N VAL A 89 5.62 -13.35 -13.07
CA VAL A 89 5.41 -14.67 -12.47
C VAL A 89 6.01 -15.77 -13.35
N ASP A 90 5.73 -15.73 -14.65
CA ASP A 90 6.25 -16.70 -15.62
C ASP A 90 7.78 -16.61 -15.71
N ALA A 91 8.34 -15.40 -15.77
CA ALA A 91 9.78 -15.20 -15.77
C ALA A 91 10.42 -15.72 -14.48
N ALA A 92 9.82 -15.46 -13.32
CA ALA A 92 10.31 -15.93 -12.04
C ALA A 92 10.30 -17.47 -11.96
N ALA A 93 9.25 -18.12 -12.47
CA ALA A 93 9.15 -19.58 -12.52
C ALA A 93 10.24 -20.22 -13.40
N VAL A 94 10.67 -19.55 -14.48
CA VAL A 94 11.79 -20.03 -15.32
C VAL A 94 13.14 -19.83 -14.62
N LEU A 95 13.31 -18.73 -13.88
CA LEU A 95 14.55 -18.41 -13.17
C LEU A 95 14.75 -19.28 -11.92
N GLN A 96 13.68 -19.70 -11.26
CA GLN A 96 13.68 -20.65 -10.16
C GLN A 96 13.69 -22.09 -10.72
N LEU A 97 14.86 -22.64 -11.02
CA LEU A 97 15.02 -24.04 -11.48
C LEU A 97 14.28 -25.04 -10.55
N PRO A 98 13.67 -26.10 -11.09
CA PRO A 98 12.73 -26.93 -10.35
C PRO A 98 13.45 -27.93 -9.44
N GLU A 99 13.41 -27.70 -8.13
CA GLU A 99 13.45 -28.78 -7.16
C GLU A 99 12.29 -28.59 -6.18
N ARG A 100 11.08 -28.89 -6.67
CA ARG A 100 9.91 -29.09 -5.81
C ARG A 100 10.16 -30.35 -4.99
N VAL A 101 10.73 -30.18 -3.81
CA VAL A 101 10.68 -31.20 -2.76
C VAL A 101 9.21 -31.37 -2.37
N GLU A 102 8.67 -32.55 -2.63
CA GLU A 102 7.37 -33.00 -2.16
C GLU A 102 7.36 -32.91 -0.62
N ILE A 103 6.62 -31.94 -0.06
CA ILE A 103 6.32 -31.93 1.37
C ILE A 103 4.97 -32.59 1.56
N THR A 104 5.04 -33.77 2.18
CA THR A 104 3.95 -34.61 2.65
C THR A 104 2.92 -33.82 3.46
N VAL A 105 1.67 -33.90 3.03
CA VAL A 105 0.49 -33.32 3.69
C VAL A 105 0.33 -33.93 5.08
N GLY A 106 0.64 -33.14 6.12
CA GLY A 106 0.27 -33.40 7.50
C GLY A 106 -1.12 -32.85 7.79
N HIS A 107 -1.94 -33.64 8.48
CA HIS A 107 -3.31 -33.31 8.84
C HIS A 107 -3.33 -32.27 9.99
N GLY A 108 -3.24 -30.99 9.63
CA GLY A 108 -3.41 -29.85 10.54
C GLY A 108 -4.88 -29.47 10.74
N THR A 109 -5.19 -28.83 11.86
CA THR A 109 -6.53 -28.31 12.14
C THR A 109 -6.87 -27.10 11.25
N ASP A 110 -8.16 -26.80 11.03
CA ASP A 110 -8.60 -25.75 10.10
C ASP A 110 -7.99 -24.36 10.39
N GLU A 111 -7.68 -24.03 11.65
CA GLU A 111 -7.01 -22.76 12.03
C GLU A 111 -5.50 -22.80 11.74
N GLU A 112 -4.83 -23.93 11.94
CA GLU A 112 -3.41 -24.10 11.59
C GLU A 112 -3.20 -24.10 10.08
N MET A 113 -4.12 -24.70 9.32
CA MET A 113 -4.09 -24.69 7.86
C MET A 113 -4.20 -23.29 7.26
N VAL A 114 -5.07 -22.42 7.80
CA VAL A 114 -5.21 -21.03 7.33
C VAL A 114 -3.96 -20.21 7.63
N HIS A 115 -3.34 -20.41 8.80
CA HIS A 115 -2.08 -19.75 9.14
C HIS A 115 -0.91 -20.25 8.29
N GLU A 116 -0.85 -21.54 7.95
CA GLU A 116 0.18 -22.14 7.10
C GLU A 116 0.04 -21.69 5.64
N GLU A 117 -1.19 -21.63 5.11
CA GLU A 117 -1.49 -21.13 3.76
C GLU A 117 -1.19 -19.64 3.62
N ALA A 118 -1.59 -18.82 4.60
CA ALA A 118 -1.28 -17.39 4.61
C ALA A 118 0.23 -17.12 4.70
N ALA A 119 0.95 -17.88 5.54
CA ALA A 119 2.40 -17.79 5.62
C ALA A 119 3.09 -18.21 4.30
N SER A 120 2.54 -19.22 3.61
CA SER A 120 3.00 -19.65 2.30
C SER A 120 2.79 -18.58 1.23
N SER A 121 1.61 -17.95 1.18
CA SER A 121 1.31 -16.85 0.25
C SER A 121 2.21 -15.63 0.48
N GLN A 122 2.45 -15.24 1.74
CA GLN A 122 3.36 -14.15 2.09
C GLN A 122 4.78 -14.44 1.60
N GLN A 123 5.26 -15.67 1.83
CA GLN A 123 6.58 -16.09 1.42
C GLN A 123 6.72 -16.08 -0.11
N ALA A 124 5.73 -16.60 -0.84
CA ALA A 124 5.71 -16.58 -2.30
C ALA A 124 5.77 -15.15 -2.86
N MET A 125 5.05 -14.20 -2.26
CA MET A 125 5.08 -12.80 -2.68
C MET A 125 6.43 -12.14 -2.44
N ILE A 126 7.07 -12.41 -1.29
CA ILE A 126 8.41 -11.92 -0.98
C ILE A 126 9.43 -12.51 -1.96
N GLU A 127 9.36 -13.80 -2.24
CA GLU A 127 10.24 -14.48 -3.21
C GLU A 127 10.07 -13.89 -4.60
N LEU A 128 8.83 -13.71 -5.07
CA LEU A 128 8.54 -13.09 -6.36
C LEU A 128 9.11 -11.67 -6.43
N TYR A 129 8.92 -10.87 -5.38
CA TYR A 129 9.49 -9.54 -5.28
C TYR A 129 11.02 -9.58 -5.34
N VAL A 130 11.67 -10.43 -4.55
CA VAL A 130 13.13 -10.59 -4.54
C VAL A 130 13.65 -11.00 -5.92
N THR A 131 13.03 -12.00 -6.56
CA THR A 131 13.38 -12.43 -7.92
C THR A 131 13.21 -11.30 -8.93
N TYR A 132 12.07 -10.59 -8.89
CA TYR A 132 11.82 -9.44 -9.75
C TYR A 132 12.91 -8.38 -9.60
N ARG A 133 13.33 -8.06 -8.38
CA ARG A 133 14.34 -7.01 -8.14
C ARG A 133 15.74 -7.38 -8.58
N TYR A 134 16.20 -8.57 -8.23
CA TYR A 134 17.59 -8.98 -8.49
C TYR A 134 17.80 -9.49 -9.91
N GLU A 135 16.86 -10.28 -10.42
CA GLU A 135 17.05 -11.00 -11.68
C GLU A 135 16.43 -10.27 -12.87
N ILE A 136 15.20 -9.75 -12.71
CA ILE A 136 14.44 -9.15 -13.80
C ILE A 136 14.78 -7.66 -13.96
N HIS A 137 14.59 -6.86 -12.91
CA HIS A 137 14.78 -5.42 -12.93
C HIS A 137 16.25 -4.98 -12.73
N ARG A 138 17.11 -5.89 -12.23
CA ARG A 138 18.57 -5.70 -12.05
C ARG A 138 18.97 -4.46 -11.25
N GLN A 139 18.18 -4.07 -10.25
CA GLN A 139 18.48 -2.91 -9.41
C GLN A 139 19.29 -3.33 -8.18
N LYS A 140 20.59 -2.95 -8.14
CA LYS A 140 21.57 -3.47 -7.16
C LYS A 140 21.59 -2.79 -5.80
N ARG A 141 20.76 -1.77 -5.56
CA ARG A 141 20.80 -0.97 -4.33
C ARG A 141 19.44 -1.00 -3.66
N LEU A 142 19.21 -2.03 -2.86
CA LEU A 142 18.07 -2.09 -1.96
C LEU A 142 18.56 -2.56 -0.59
N ARG A 143 18.48 -1.67 0.40
CA ARG A 143 18.79 -1.97 1.79
C ARG A 143 17.63 -2.74 2.42
N LEU A 144 16.38 -2.33 2.14
CA LEU A 144 15.17 -3.00 2.63
C LEU A 144 15.04 -4.46 2.19
N VAL A 145 15.56 -4.81 1.01
CA VAL A 145 15.51 -6.21 0.54
C VAL A 145 16.35 -7.15 1.40
N LYS A 146 17.25 -6.62 2.23
CA LYS A 146 18.06 -7.42 3.17
C LYS A 146 17.32 -7.75 4.47
N ASP A 147 16.23 -7.04 4.78
CA ASP A 147 15.40 -7.28 5.96
C ASP A 147 14.10 -7.97 5.54
N LEU A 148 14.15 -9.31 5.50
CA LEU A 148 12.99 -10.14 5.13
C LEU A 148 11.83 -9.98 6.11
N ASP A 149 12.11 -9.72 7.39
CA ASP A 149 11.07 -9.52 8.39
C ASP A 149 10.33 -8.21 8.15
N ALA A 150 11.04 -7.14 7.77
CA ALA A 150 10.40 -5.89 7.37
C ALA A 150 9.54 -6.05 6.11
N LEU A 151 10.03 -6.77 5.09
CA LEU A 151 9.23 -7.08 3.91
C LEU A 151 7.97 -7.87 4.26
N LYS A 152 8.08 -8.88 5.12
CA LYS A 152 6.95 -9.67 5.58
C LYS A 152 5.89 -8.80 6.27
N ARG A 153 6.31 -7.87 7.14
CA ARG A 153 5.38 -6.92 7.78
C ARG A 153 4.65 -6.04 6.76
N VAL A 154 5.36 -5.55 5.73
CA VAL A 154 4.75 -4.76 4.65
C VAL A 154 3.75 -5.60 3.86
N VAL A 155 4.09 -6.85 3.51
CA VAL A 155 3.20 -7.76 2.78
C VAL A 155 1.93 -8.08 3.58
N VAL A 156 2.05 -8.35 4.88
CA VAL A 156 0.88 -8.57 5.76
C VAL A 156 -0.07 -7.38 5.73
N VAL A 157 0.46 -6.16 5.83
CA VAL A 157 -0.36 -4.94 5.75
C VAL A 157 -1.00 -4.79 4.37
N LEU A 158 -0.27 -5.08 3.30
CA LEU A 158 -0.80 -4.99 1.94
C LEU A 158 -1.93 -5.99 1.69
N GLN A 159 -1.77 -7.23 2.14
CA GLN A 159 -2.82 -8.25 2.05
C GLN A 159 -4.07 -7.85 2.82
N ALA A 160 -3.91 -7.21 3.98
CA ALA A 160 -5.03 -6.70 4.78
C ALA A 160 -5.71 -5.45 4.17
N VAL A 161 -5.00 -4.67 3.35
CA VAL A 161 -5.53 -3.43 2.74
C VAL A 161 -6.09 -3.65 1.33
N LEU A 162 -5.45 -4.48 0.51
CA LEU A 162 -5.75 -4.68 -0.91
C LEU A 162 -6.32 -6.09 -1.15
N GLU A 163 -7.19 -6.53 -0.27
CA GLU A 163 -7.79 -7.87 -0.20
C GLU A 163 -7.91 -8.58 -1.58
N ALA A 164 -7.49 -9.84 -1.64
CA ALA A 164 -7.69 -10.81 -2.74
C ALA A 164 -7.02 -10.54 -4.11
N ASN A 165 -6.40 -9.38 -4.38
CA ASN A 165 -5.73 -9.13 -5.67
C ASN A 165 -4.19 -9.15 -5.54
N GLU A 166 -3.57 -10.30 -5.87
CA GLU A 166 -2.12 -10.49 -5.78
C GLU A 166 -1.32 -9.54 -6.67
N MET A 167 -1.84 -9.18 -7.85
CA MET A 167 -1.21 -8.23 -8.76
C MET A 167 -1.13 -6.83 -8.13
N GLU A 168 -2.24 -6.36 -7.55
CA GLU A 168 -2.29 -5.03 -6.92
C GLU A 168 -1.37 -4.98 -5.70
N GLN A 169 -1.37 -6.05 -4.90
CA GLN A 169 -0.48 -6.21 -3.76
C GLN A 169 0.99 -6.19 -4.19
N PHE A 170 1.34 -6.91 -5.26
CA PHE A 170 2.70 -6.95 -5.80
C PHE A 170 3.17 -5.57 -6.29
N TRP A 171 2.39 -4.88 -7.12
CA TRP A 171 2.81 -3.57 -7.64
C TRP A 171 2.85 -2.49 -6.55
N CYS A 172 1.94 -2.54 -5.57
CA CYS A 172 2.02 -1.67 -4.40
C CYS A 172 3.25 -2.00 -3.53
N LEU A 173 3.57 -3.28 -3.33
CA LEU A 173 4.77 -3.72 -2.61
C LEU A 173 6.03 -3.15 -3.27
N VAL A 174 6.18 -3.36 -4.57
CA VAL A 174 7.32 -2.84 -5.35
C VAL A 174 7.47 -1.34 -5.11
N ARG A 175 6.39 -0.57 -5.26
CA ARG A 175 6.46 0.88 -5.15
C ARG A 175 6.72 1.36 -3.72
N ILE A 176 6.06 0.78 -2.72
CA ILE A 176 6.22 1.16 -1.32
C ILE A 176 7.66 0.88 -0.87
N VAL A 177 8.18 -0.31 -1.16
CA VAL A 177 9.54 -0.67 -0.75
C VAL A 177 10.56 0.24 -1.44
N ASP A 178 10.36 0.59 -2.72
CA ASP A 178 11.21 1.55 -3.42
C ASP A 178 11.26 2.91 -2.75
N LEU A 179 10.09 3.46 -2.43
CA LEU A 179 10.00 4.75 -1.79
C LEU A 179 10.64 4.75 -0.40
N LEU A 180 10.43 3.69 0.37
CA LEU A 180 11.02 3.56 1.69
C LEU A 180 12.55 3.44 1.59
N ASP A 181 13.08 2.71 0.61
CA ASP A 181 14.53 2.55 0.41
C ASP A 181 15.19 3.85 -0.06
N GLU A 182 14.54 4.57 -0.99
CA GLU A 182 15.00 5.87 -1.47
C GLU A 182 15.02 6.95 -0.38
N THR A 183 14.13 6.84 0.61
CA THR A 183 13.96 7.85 1.66
C THR A 183 14.55 7.47 3.00
N VAL A 184 15.18 6.29 3.13
CA VAL A 184 15.70 5.75 4.39
C VAL A 184 16.72 6.66 5.07
N ASP A 185 17.49 7.43 4.31
CA ASP A 185 18.51 8.35 4.84
C ASP A 185 17.91 9.69 5.32
N VAL A 186 16.66 9.99 4.95
CA VAL A 186 16.01 11.30 5.16
C VAL A 186 14.84 11.20 6.13
N VAL A 187 14.06 10.12 6.02
CA VAL A 187 12.90 9.86 6.87
C VAL A 187 13.29 8.80 7.87
N ASP A 188 13.11 9.10 9.15
CA ASP A 188 13.32 8.12 10.21
C ASP A 188 12.27 7.02 10.12
N HIS A 189 12.62 5.97 9.39
CA HIS A 189 11.84 4.74 9.29
C HIS A 189 12.24 3.74 10.38
N ALA A 190 13.07 4.11 11.35
CA ALA A 190 13.57 3.17 12.34
C ALA A 190 12.45 2.51 13.15
N ALA A 191 11.29 3.17 13.30
CA ALA A 191 10.08 2.58 13.88
C ALA A 191 9.49 1.41 13.06
N LEU A 192 9.72 1.35 11.74
CA LEU A 192 9.34 0.20 10.88
C LEU A 192 10.34 -0.97 11.00
N PHE A 193 11.58 -0.71 11.44
CA PHE A 193 12.70 -1.64 11.31
C PHE A 193 13.30 -2.11 12.65
N LEU A 194 13.18 -1.35 13.73
CA LEU A 194 13.90 -1.62 14.98
C LEU A 194 13.14 -2.51 15.95
N ASP A 195 11.83 -2.70 15.81
CA ASP A 195 11.05 -3.48 16.76
C ASP A 195 10.46 -4.73 16.08
N SER A 196 11.26 -5.79 16.00
CA SER A 196 10.86 -7.09 15.45
C SER A 196 9.73 -7.77 16.24
N THR A 197 9.31 -7.16 17.35
CA THR A 197 8.31 -7.71 18.27
C THR A 197 6.90 -7.15 18.07
N TYR A 198 6.74 -6.07 17.29
CA TYR A 198 5.43 -5.45 17.06
C TYR A 198 4.96 -5.59 15.61
N GLU A 199 3.71 -6.01 15.43
CA GLU A 199 3.01 -5.96 14.16
C GLU A 199 2.86 -4.49 13.73
N ILE A 200 3.28 -4.18 12.49
CA ILE A 200 3.07 -2.85 11.92
C ILE A 200 1.60 -2.75 11.51
N SER A 201 0.90 -1.77 12.06
CA SER A 201 -0.47 -1.47 11.63
C SER A 201 -0.49 -0.79 10.26
N ALA A 202 -1.60 -0.93 9.54
CA ALA A 202 -1.81 -0.24 8.26
C ALA A 202 -1.64 1.28 8.37
N VAL A 203 -2.08 1.89 9.48
CA VAL A 203 -1.97 3.33 9.72
C VAL A 203 -0.52 3.77 9.91
N GLN A 204 0.30 2.96 10.58
CA GLN A 204 1.73 3.26 10.74
C GLN A 204 2.45 3.20 9.39
N LEU A 205 2.26 2.11 8.64
CA LEU A 205 2.86 1.98 7.30
C LEU A 205 2.41 3.12 6.38
N GLU A 206 1.11 3.44 6.38
CA GLU A 206 0.52 4.55 5.63
C GLU A 206 1.24 5.88 5.94
N GLY A 207 1.44 6.20 7.22
CA GLY A 207 2.13 7.41 7.63
C GLY A 207 3.56 7.51 7.10
N HIS A 208 4.32 6.41 7.14
CA HIS A 208 5.67 6.36 6.59
C HIS A 208 5.68 6.45 5.06
N PHE A 209 4.81 5.70 4.41
CA PHE A 209 4.63 5.68 2.96
C PHE A 209 4.29 7.07 2.40
N ILE A 210 3.31 7.76 3.00
CA ILE A 210 2.88 9.07 2.50
C ILE A 210 3.96 10.14 2.73
N ARG A 211 4.69 10.09 3.86
CA ARG A 211 5.83 10.99 4.09
C ARG A 211 6.95 10.72 3.07
N ALA A 212 7.26 9.46 2.79
CA ALA A 212 8.24 9.09 1.78
C ALA A 212 7.84 9.64 0.40
N LEU A 213 6.57 9.52 0.02
CA LEU A 213 6.02 10.11 -1.21
C LEU A 213 6.19 11.62 -1.30
N ASP A 214 5.92 12.35 -0.20
CA ASP A 214 6.02 13.80 -0.18
C ASP A 214 7.48 14.29 -0.29
N HIS A 215 8.41 13.58 0.37
CA HIS A 215 9.84 13.83 0.23
C HIS A 215 10.36 13.53 -1.18
N HIS A 216 10.01 12.36 -1.73
CA HIS A 216 10.41 11.96 -3.08
C HIS A 216 9.96 13.01 -4.11
N LYS A 217 8.73 13.51 -4.00
CA LYS A 217 8.24 14.57 -4.90
C LYS A 217 8.97 15.90 -4.72
N SER A 218 9.23 16.30 -3.48
CA SER A 218 9.93 17.55 -3.17
C SER A 218 11.36 17.55 -3.72
N ALA A 219 12.03 16.40 -3.73
CA ALA A 219 13.36 16.25 -4.30
C ALA A 219 13.41 16.32 -5.85
N HIS A 220 12.30 16.03 -6.53
CA HIS A 220 12.20 16.00 -7.99
C HIS A 220 11.40 17.18 -8.58
N ARG A 221 11.14 18.23 -7.79
CA ARG A 221 10.53 19.46 -8.29
C ARG A 221 11.63 20.33 -8.94
N PRO A 222 11.51 20.71 -10.23
CA PRO A 222 12.50 21.52 -10.93
C PRO A 222 12.61 22.94 -10.37
#